data_AF-A0A284S5H4-F1
#
_entry.id   AF-A0A284S5H4-F1
#
_cell.length_a   1.000
_cell.length_b   1.000
_cell.length_c   1.000
_cell.angle_alpha   90.00
_cell.angle_beta   90.00
_cell.angle_gamma   90.00
#
_symmetry.space_group_name_H-M   'P 1'
#
loop_
_entity.id
_entity.type
_entity.pdbx_description
1 polymer ?
#
loop_
_entity_poly.entity_id
_entity_poly.type
_entity_poly.pdbx_seq_one_letter_code
_entity_poly.pdbx_strand_id
1 'polypeptide(L)'
;MRTPTSTISEERGNNLTTPTSQTGDGQCMNEPTAGEAPDEAPWLGVKPLMVKPPLSFKGKYDDVERFVGDCFTYFEVFSSYFQVPSARIVFAISHLEGTTKDWWIHA
;
A
#
# COMPACT_ATOMS: atom_id res chain seq x y z
N MET A 1 50.23 -25.17 6.29
CA MET A 1 48.89 -24.57 6.17
C MET A 1 47.89 -25.64 5.74
N ARG A 2 47.09 -26.18 6.69
CA ARG A 2 45.83 -26.90 6.46
C ARG A 2 44.92 -26.67 7.68
N THR A 3 43.65 -26.43 7.41
CA THR A 3 42.55 -25.95 8.27
C THR A 3 42.05 -26.99 9.30
N PRO A 4 41.40 -26.57 10.41
CA PRO A 4 40.56 -27.45 11.20
C PRO A 4 39.07 -27.34 10.79
N THR A 5 38.50 -28.49 10.44
CA THR A 5 37.07 -28.76 10.27
C THR A 5 36.41 -28.95 11.64
N SER A 6 35.28 -28.30 11.90
CA SER A 6 34.43 -28.62 13.07
C SER A 6 33.17 -29.35 12.60
N THR A 7 33.03 -30.58 13.06
CA THR A 7 31.88 -31.46 12.89
C THR A 7 30.91 -31.24 14.04
N ILE A 8 29.64 -30.93 13.76
CA ILE A 8 28.56 -30.89 14.74
C ILE A 8 28.00 -32.30 14.90
N SER A 9 27.92 -32.77 16.15
CA SER A 9 27.34 -34.06 16.55
C SER A 9 25.86 -33.93 16.90
N GLU A 10 25.11 -34.94 16.48
CA GLU A 10 23.68 -35.19 16.65
C GLU A 10 23.45 -36.13 17.85
N GLU A 11 22.45 -35.89 18.70
CA GLU A 11 21.53 -36.95 19.16
C GLU A 11 20.36 -36.46 20.05
N ARG A 12 19.23 -37.19 19.92
CA ARG A 12 18.11 -37.43 20.87
C ARG A 12 17.20 -36.25 21.23
N GLY A 13 15.87 -36.29 21.07
CA GLY A 13 14.92 -37.40 20.91
C GLY A 13 13.89 -37.31 22.03
N ASN A 14 12.60 -37.09 21.70
CA ASN A 14 11.44 -37.46 22.54
C ASN A 14 10.11 -36.96 21.96
N ASN A 15 9.25 -37.92 21.66
CA ASN A 15 7.80 -37.83 21.55
C ASN A 15 7.16 -37.83 22.95
N LEU A 16 6.32 -36.85 23.31
CA LEU A 16 5.26 -37.09 24.31
C LEU A 16 4.13 -36.05 24.22
N THR A 17 2.93 -36.59 24.04
CA THR A 17 1.61 -35.94 24.04
C THR A 17 1.32 -35.14 25.32
N THR A 18 0.60 -34.01 25.21
CA THR A 18 -0.32 -33.55 26.28
C THR A 18 -1.46 -32.72 25.68
N PRO A 19 -2.75 -33.08 25.91
CA PRO A 19 -3.86 -32.15 25.76
C PRO A 19 -4.18 -31.52 27.12
N THR A 20 -4.69 -30.28 27.15
CA THR A 20 -5.89 -29.87 27.91
C THR A 20 -5.96 -28.34 28.03
N SER A 21 -7.14 -27.85 27.67
CA SER A 21 -7.69 -26.49 27.79
C SER A 21 -7.64 -25.93 29.21
N GLN A 22 -7.24 -24.66 29.38
CA GLN A 22 -7.72 -23.82 30.49
C GLN A 22 -7.86 -22.35 30.05
N THR A 23 -9.12 -21.92 30.02
CA THR A 23 -9.60 -20.54 30.16
C THR A 23 -8.93 -19.86 31.36
N GLY A 24 -8.40 -18.66 31.15
CA GLY A 24 -7.85 -17.81 32.20
C GLY A 24 -7.93 -16.36 31.75
N ASP A 25 -8.90 -15.65 32.32
CA ASP A 25 -9.19 -14.25 32.08
C ASP A 25 -8.02 -13.37 32.52
N GLY A 26 -7.55 -12.49 31.63
CA GLY A 26 -6.44 -11.61 31.94
C GLY A 26 -5.84 -10.95 30.70
N GLN A 27 -6.66 -10.27 29.89
CA GLN A 27 -6.13 -9.52 28.76
C GLN A 27 -5.70 -8.13 29.26
N CYS A 28 -4.43 -8.03 29.64
CA CYS A 28 -3.72 -6.74 29.69
C CYS A 28 -3.74 -6.15 28.27
N MET A 29 -4.34 -4.96 28.17
CA MET A 29 -4.38 -4.06 27.01
C MET A 29 -3.30 -4.36 25.97
N ASN A 30 -3.68 -5.09 24.91
CA ASN A 30 -2.96 -5.03 23.66
C ASN A 30 -3.45 -3.81 22.88
N GLU A 31 -2.47 -3.02 22.45
CA GLU A 31 -2.43 -2.05 21.34
C GLU A 31 -3.76 -1.87 20.56
N PRO A 32 -4.20 -0.64 20.25
CA PRO A 32 -5.44 -0.45 19.51
C PRO A 32 -5.28 -1.05 18.10
N THR A 33 -5.68 -2.31 17.95
CA THR A 33 -5.98 -2.93 16.67
C THR A 33 -6.93 -1.96 15.99
N ALA A 34 -6.52 -1.41 14.84
CA ALA A 34 -7.37 -0.58 14.01
C ALA A 34 -8.74 -1.25 13.95
N GLY A 35 -9.75 -0.60 14.55
CA GLY A 35 -11.02 -1.24 14.88
C GLY A 35 -11.57 -1.93 13.65
N GLU A 36 -11.79 -3.24 13.75
CA GLU A 36 -12.44 -4.01 12.71
C GLU A 36 -13.81 -3.40 12.50
N ALA A 37 -13.95 -2.66 11.40
CA ALA A 37 -15.20 -2.03 11.09
C ALA A 37 -16.22 -3.12 10.75
N PRO A 38 -17.44 -3.07 11.30
CA PRO A 38 -18.48 -4.01 10.90
C PRO A 38 -18.70 -3.89 9.39
N ASP A 39 -18.91 -5.03 8.72
CA ASP A 39 -19.08 -5.13 7.25
C ASP A 39 -20.27 -4.29 6.71
N GLU A 40 -21.11 -3.78 7.62
CA GLU A 40 -22.25 -2.89 7.38
C GLU A 40 -21.96 -1.41 7.70
N ALA A 41 -20.71 -1.03 7.94
CA ALA A 41 -20.37 0.36 8.24
C ALA A 41 -20.86 1.28 7.10
N PRO A 42 -21.59 2.38 7.38
CA PRO A 42 -22.19 3.23 6.34
C PRO A 42 -21.21 3.77 5.29
N TRP A 43 -19.91 3.80 5.62
CA TRP A 43 -18.82 4.23 4.76
C TRP A 43 -18.18 3.12 3.91
N LEU A 44 -18.45 1.82 4.17
CA LEU A 44 -18.02 0.70 3.31
C LEU A 44 -18.71 0.73 1.93
N GLY A 45 -19.89 1.34 1.85
CA GLY A 45 -20.61 1.60 0.58
C GLY A 45 -20.32 2.97 -0.04
N VAL A 46 -19.61 3.86 0.67
CA VAL A 46 -19.20 5.16 0.11
C VAL A 46 -18.01 4.90 -0.78
N LYS A 47 -18.30 4.56 -2.04
CA LYS A 47 -17.34 4.79 -3.12
C LYS A 47 -16.91 6.25 -2.96
N PRO A 48 -15.63 6.58 -2.77
CA PRO A 48 -15.17 7.95 -2.90
C PRO A 48 -15.32 8.32 -4.38
N LEU A 49 -16.55 8.64 -4.77
CA LEU A 49 -17.05 8.93 -6.10
C LEU A 49 -17.36 10.43 -6.17
N MET A 50 -16.59 11.26 -5.47
CA MET A 50 -16.90 12.68 -5.33
C MET A 50 -15.82 13.60 -5.89
N VAL A 51 -14.62 13.10 -6.16
CA VAL A 51 -13.56 13.90 -6.76
C VAL A 51 -13.35 13.43 -8.18
N LYS A 52 -13.61 14.33 -9.14
CA LYS A 52 -13.33 14.07 -10.55
C LYS A 52 -11.82 13.83 -10.72
N PRO A 53 -11.41 12.90 -11.59
CA PRO A 53 -10.01 12.77 -11.98
C PRO A 53 -9.49 14.10 -12.55
N PRO A 54 -8.17 14.36 -12.45
CA PRO A 54 -7.55 15.53 -13.06
C PRO A 54 -7.90 15.65 -14.55
N LEU A 55 -8.00 16.90 -15.03
CA LEU A 55 -8.15 17.14 -16.45
C LEU A 55 -6.90 16.69 -17.20
N SER A 56 -7.07 16.13 -18.40
CA SER A 56 -5.95 15.72 -19.24
C SER A 56 -5.01 16.89 -19.55
N PHE A 57 -3.71 16.61 -19.53
CA PHE A 57 -2.67 17.60 -19.80
C PHE A 57 -2.13 17.46 -21.22
N LYS A 58 -2.30 18.52 -22.03
CA LYS A 58 -1.92 18.55 -23.45
C LYS A 58 -0.60 19.27 -23.71
N GLY A 59 0.18 19.59 -22.67
CA GLY A 59 1.49 20.23 -22.81
C GLY A 59 1.50 21.74 -22.87
N LYS A 60 0.38 22.41 -22.60
CA LYS A 60 0.33 23.89 -22.54
C LYS A 60 0.99 24.36 -21.25
N TYR A 61 1.85 25.36 -21.33
CA TYR A 61 2.59 25.88 -20.17
C TYR A 61 1.66 26.41 -19.08
N ASP A 62 0.60 27.13 -19.47
CA ASP A 62 -0.40 27.70 -18.55
C ASP A 62 -1.18 26.63 -17.76
N ASP A 63 -1.16 25.37 -18.23
CA ASP A 63 -1.91 24.26 -17.66
C ASP A 63 -1.07 23.40 -16.68
N VAL A 64 0.24 23.66 -16.57
CA VAL A 64 1.17 22.84 -15.77
C VAL A 64 0.82 22.89 -14.29
N GLU A 65 0.72 24.09 -13.72
CA GLU A 65 0.42 24.29 -12.30
C GLU A 65 -0.95 23.72 -11.94
N ARG A 66 -1.94 23.89 -12.83
CA ARG A 66 -3.27 23.28 -12.66
C ARG A 66 -3.17 21.76 -12.61
N PHE A 67 -2.51 21.15 -13.60
CA PHE A 67 -2.42 19.69 -13.70
C PHE A 67 -1.69 19.07 -12.51
N VAL A 68 -0.58 19.66 -12.09
CA VAL A 68 0.19 19.20 -10.93
C VAL A 68 -0.62 19.36 -9.64
N GLY A 69 -1.28 20.50 -9.45
CA GLY A 69 -2.16 20.74 -8.31
C GLY A 69 -3.35 19.78 -8.23
N ASP A 70 -3.99 19.51 -9.36
CA ASP A 70 -5.09 18.54 -9.46
C ASP A 70 -4.62 17.12 -9.10
N CYS A 71 -3.43 16.71 -9.57
CA CYS A 71 -2.86 15.41 -9.24
C CYS A 71 -2.57 15.28 -7.74
N PHE A 72 -1.94 16.29 -7.12
CA PHE A 72 -1.67 16.25 -5.68
C PHE A 72 -2.95 16.20 -4.85
N THR A 73 -3.91 17.06 -5.17
CA THR A 73 -5.22 17.06 -4.49
C THR A 73 -5.90 15.69 -4.61
N TYR A 74 -5.85 15.08 -5.80
CA TYR A 74 -6.38 13.74 -6.02
C TYR A 74 -5.64 12.68 -5.19
N PHE A 75 -4.31 12.73 -5.12
CA PHE A 75 -3.53 11.78 -4.33
C PHE A 75 -3.75 11.93 -2.83
N GLU A 76 -4.01 13.13 -2.32
CA GLU A 76 -4.33 13.36 -0.91
C GLU A 76 -5.68 12.72 -0.55
N VAL A 77 -6.70 12.97 -1.36
CA VAL A 77 -8.05 12.41 -1.16
C VAL A 77 -8.06 10.89 -1.28
N PHE A 78 -7.28 10.34 -2.21
CA PHE A 78 -7.21 8.90 -2.48
C PHE A 78 -5.92 8.26 -1.96
N SER A 79 -5.31 8.81 -0.91
CA SER A 79 -4.01 8.37 -0.39
C SER A 79 -3.94 6.88 -0.05
N SER A 80 -5.06 6.30 0.41
CA SER A 80 -5.18 4.86 0.69
C SER A 80 -5.08 3.95 -0.55
N TYR A 81 -5.38 4.47 -1.75
CA TYR A 81 -5.25 3.75 -3.03
C TYR A 81 -3.85 3.89 -3.64
N PHE A 82 -3.16 4.99 -3.34
CA PHE A 82 -1.84 5.32 -3.86
C PHE A 82 -0.71 5.03 -2.85
N GLN A 83 -0.78 3.87 -2.19
CA GLN A 83 0.21 3.46 -1.19
C GLN A 83 1.61 3.32 -1.80
N VAL A 84 1.67 2.87 -3.06
CA VAL A 84 2.93 2.75 -3.80
C VAL A 84 3.21 4.08 -4.52
N PRO A 85 4.33 4.78 -4.23
CA PRO A 85 4.65 6.05 -4.87
C PRO A 85 4.71 5.98 -6.40
N SER A 86 5.13 4.85 -6.98
CA SER A 86 5.17 4.66 -8.42
C SER A 86 3.78 4.65 -9.07
N ALA A 87 2.72 4.24 -8.35
CA ALA A 87 1.35 4.27 -8.86
C ALA A 87 0.87 5.71 -9.12
N ARG A 88 1.34 6.68 -8.32
CA ARG A 88 1.06 8.11 -8.55
C ARG A 88 1.67 8.60 -9.85
N ILE A 89 2.89 8.16 -10.16
CA ILE A 89 3.59 8.50 -11.39
C ILE A 89 2.85 7.90 -12.60
N VAL A 90 2.51 6.61 -12.55
CA VAL A 90 1.74 5.95 -13.63
C VAL A 90 0.39 6.63 -13.86
N PHE A 91 -0.30 7.03 -12.79
CA PHE A 91 -1.55 7.77 -12.89
C PHE A 91 -1.39 9.15 -13.54
N ALA A 92 -0.39 9.94 -13.14
CA ALA A 92 -0.13 11.24 -13.75
C ALA A 92 0.20 11.08 -15.25
N ILE A 93 1.03 10.08 -15.60
CA ILE A 93 1.37 9.78 -17.00
C ILE A 93 0.14 9.39 -17.81
N SER A 94 -0.81 8.64 -17.24
CA SER A 94 -2.01 8.22 -17.96
C SER A 94 -2.96 9.37 -18.31
N HIS A 95 -2.78 10.54 -17.68
CA HIS A 95 -3.55 11.76 -17.97
C HIS A 95 -2.80 12.70 -18.93
N LEU A 96 -1.63 12.32 -19.43
CA LEU A 96 -0.95 13.04 -20.51
C LEU A 96 -1.63 12.73 -21.85
N GLU A 97 -1.82 13.77 -22.64
CA GLU A 97 -2.40 13.68 -23.99
C GLU A 97 -1.55 14.41 -25.02
N GLY A 98 -1.76 14.06 -26.29
CA GLY A 98 -1.10 14.70 -27.42
C GLY A 98 0.42 14.58 -27.38
N THR A 99 1.10 15.64 -27.83
CA THR A 99 2.56 15.69 -27.97
C THR A 99 3.30 15.45 -26.66
N THR A 100 2.70 15.76 -25.52
CA THR A 100 3.31 15.49 -24.20
C THR A 100 3.39 14.01 -23.89
N LYS A 101 2.34 13.25 -24.25
CA LYS A 101 2.35 11.79 -24.07
C LYS A 101 3.41 11.16 -24.97
N ASP A 102 3.50 11.62 -26.21
CA ASP A 102 4.47 11.10 -27.19
C ASP A 102 5.91 11.39 -26.75
N TRP A 103 6.18 12.60 -26.22
CA TRP A 103 7.48 12.93 -25.64
C TRP A 103 7.85 12.00 -24.48
N TRP A 104 6.90 11.72 -23.57
CA TRP A 104 7.16 10.86 -22.42
C TRP A 104 7.50 9.41 -22.79
N ILE A 105 6.89 8.86 -23.85
CA ILE A 105 7.14 7.49 -24.31
C ILE A 105 8.49 7.36 -25.03
N HIS A 106 9.02 8.46 -25.56
CA HIS A 106 10.24 8.50 -26.35
C HIS A 106 11.43 9.20 -25.66
N ALA A 107 11.28 9.61 -24.40
CA ALA A 107 12.33 10.24 -23.59
C ALA A 107 13.45 9.28 -23.18
#